data_AF-A0A944SXA2-F1
#
_entry.id   AF-A0A944SXA2-F1
#
_cell.length_a   1.000
_cell.length_b   1.000
_cell.length_c   1.000
_cell.angle_alpha   90.00
_cell.angle_beta   90.00
_cell.angle_gamma   90.00
#
_symmetry.space_group_name_H-M   'P 1'
#
loop_
_entity.id
_entity.type
_entity.pdbx_description
1 polymer ?
#
loop_
_entity_poly.entity_id
_entity_poly.type
_entity_poly.pdbx_seq_one_letter_code
_entity_poly.pdbx_strand_id
1 'polypeptide(L)' 'GLLKTSASAGIPGYVDSYLHAEELTLRKKALTTQEVANCAVFLLSECSSGINAQGVSLDAGMSINYFDKDIVRKSRRLD' A
#
# COMPACT_ATOMS: atom_id res chain seq x y z
N GLY A 1 3.41 -0.34 -0.90
CA GLY A 1 2.73 0.79 -0.25
C GLY A 1 3.34 1.07 1.11
N LEU A 2 3.13 2.26 1.67
CA LEU A 2 3.67 2.61 2.99
C LEU A 2 2.90 1.86 4.08
N LEU A 3 3.57 0.92 4.74
CA LEU A 3 3.02 0.13 5.84
C LEU A 3 3.47 0.75 7.15
N LYS A 4 2.53 1.07 8.04
CA LYS A 4 2.88 1.62 9.35
C LYS A 4 3.53 0.54 10.22
N THR A 5 4.86 0.61 10.35
CA THR A 5 5.68 -0.30 11.17
C THR A 5 6.52 0.48 12.17
N SER A 6 7.02 -0.19 13.21
CA SER A 6 7.97 0.41 14.16
C SER A 6 9.24 0.92 13.45
N ALA A 7 9.74 0.18 12.46
CA ALA A 7 10.88 0.57 11.65
C ALA A 7 10.65 1.88 10.90
N SER A 8 9.44 2.06 10.34
CA SER A 8 9.09 3.27 9.59
C SER A 8 8.88 4.51 10.47
N ALA A 9 8.59 4.35 11.76
CA ALA A 9 8.33 5.46 12.68
C ALA A 9 9.56 6.35 12.93
N GLY A 10 10.77 5.84 12.68
CA GLY A 10 12.01 6.60 12.83
C GLY A 10 12.39 7.47 11.64
N ILE A 11 11.66 7.41 10.52
CA ILE A 11 11.98 8.16 9.30
C ILE A 11 11.38 9.58 9.40
N PRO A 12 12.19 10.66 9.34
CA PRO A 12 11.67 12.03 9.33
C PRO A 12 10.68 12.26 8.18
N GLY A 13 9.54 12.90 8.46
CA GLY A 13 8.49 13.16 7.44
C GLY A 13 7.68 11.92 7.02
N TYR A 14 7.85 10.77 7.69
CA TYR A 14 7.14 9.55 7.32
C TYR A 14 5.62 9.64 7.45
N VAL A 15 5.13 10.36 8.47
CA VAL A 15 3.69 10.49 8.72
C VAL A 15 3.00 11.17 7.53
N ASP A 16 3.58 12.25 7.01
CA ASP A 16 3.03 12.95 5.84
C ASP A 16 3.08 12.09 4.59
N SER A 17 4.20 11.39 4.39
CA SER A 17 4.35 10.43 3.29
C SER A 17 3.30 9.31 3.37
N TYR A 18 3.07 8.78 4.57
CA TYR A 18 2.09 7.73 4.85
C TYR A 18 0.66 8.20 4.55
N LEU A 19 0.27 9.39 5.01
CA LEU A 19 -1.03 9.99 4.72
C LEU A 19 -1.21 10.25 3.22
N HIS A 20 -0.16 10.73 2.54
CA HIS A 20 -0.21 10.94 1.10
C HIS A 20 -0.33 9.60 0.32
N ALA A 21 0.38 8.57 0.75
CA ALA A 21 0.30 7.25 0.14
C ALA A 21 -1.07 6.58 0.37
N GLU A 22 -1.76 6.88 1.47
CA GLU A 22 -3.13 6.42 1.71
C GLU A 22 -4.08 6.93 0.62
N GLU A 23 -3.99 8.21 0.25
CA GLU A 23 -4.78 8.81 -0.83
C GLU A 23 -4.50 8.17 -2.21
N LEU A 24 -3.29 7.63 -2.41
CA LEU A 24 -2.88 7.00 -3.67
C LEU A 24 -3.34 5.55 -3.81
N THR A 25 -3.82 4.91 -2.74
CA THR A 25 -4.43 3.58 -2.85
C THR A 25 -5.78 3.64 -3.56
N LEU A 26 -6.17 2.59 -4.29
CA LEU A 26 -7.47 2.56 -4.98
C LEU A 26 -8.66 2.67 -4.04
N ARG A 27 -8.49 2.19 -2.80
CA ARG A 27 -9.51 2.20 -1.75
C ARG A 27 -9.41 3.40 -0.80
N LYS A 28 -8.49 4.35 -1.05
CA LYS A 28 -8.26 5.54 -0.20
C LYS A 28 -8.05 5.20 1.27
N LYS A 29 -7.37 4.08 1.52
CA LYS A 29 -7.11 3.54 2.86
C LYS A 29 -5.80 2.78 2.85
N ALA A 30 -4.93 3.09 3.80
CA ALA A 30 -3.64 2.43 3.94
C ALA A 30 -3.79 0.90 4.07
N LEU A 31 -2.73 0.21 3.65
CA LEU A 31 -2.56 -1.20 3.92
C LEU A 31 -2.25 -1.39 5.41
N THR A 32 -2.84 -2.41 6.03
CA THR A 32 -2.58 -2.75 7.42
C THR A 32 -1.59 -3.90 7.54
N THR A 33 -0.88 -3.97 8.67
CA THR A 33 0.02 -5.09 8.96
C THR A 33 -0.72 -6.43 8.99
N GLN A 34 -1.98 -6.44 9.44
CA GLN A 34 -2.80 -7.64 9.48
C GLN A 34 -3.09 -8.20 8.08
N GLU A 35 -3.33 -7.34 7.08
CA GLU A 35 -3.56 -7.80 5.71
C GLU A 35 -2.31 -8.48 5.11
N VAL A 36 -1.14 -7.92 5.39
CA VAL A 36 0.14 -8.53 4.99
C VAL A 36 0.34 -9.87 5.70
N ALA A 37 0.06 -9.93 7.01
CA ALA A 37 0.15 -11.17 7.78
C ALA A 37 -0.81 -12.25 7.26
N ASN A 38 -2.05 -11.89 6.93
CA ASN A 38 -3.04 -12.83 6.40
C ASN A 38 -2.59 -13.41 5.05
N CYS A 39 -2.02 -12.58 4.16
CA CYS A 39 -1.49 -13.07 2.89
C CYS A 39 -0.29 -13.99 3.10
N ALA A 40 0.62 -13.65 4.01
CA ALA A 40 1.75 -14.52 4.36
C ALA A 40 1.28 -15.88 4.89
N VAL A 41 0.30 -15.91 5.80
CA VAL A 41 -0.29 -17.16 6.32
C VAL A 41 -0.94 -17.96 5.19
N PHE A 42 -1.69 -17.31 4.29
CA PHE A 42 -2.27 -17.99 3.12
C PHE A 42 -1.19 -18.65 2.25
N LEU A 43 -0.11 -17.92 1.92
CA LEU A 43 0.99 -18.41 1.08
C LEU A 43 1.84 -19.51 1.75
N LEU A 44 1.75 -19.66 3.07
CA LEU A 44 2.39 -20.76 3.81
C LEU A 44 1.47 -21.99 3.96
N SER A 45 0.17 -21.84 3.66
CA SER A 45 -0.82 -22.91 3.83
C SER A 45 -0.94 -23.80 2.58
N GLU A 46 -1.49 -25.00 2.77
CA GLU A 46 -1.78 -25.96 1.67
C GLU A 46 -2.69 -25.38 0.58
N CYS A 47 -3.54 -24.40 0.94
CA CYS A 47 -4.43 -23.69 0.02
C CYS A 47 -3.66 -22.98 -1.12
N SER A 48 -2.38 -22.71 -0.92
CA SER A 48 -1.52 -22.04 -1.90
C SER A 48 -0.52 -22.96 -2.58
N SER A 49 -0.63 -24.28 -2.41
CA SER A 49 0.34 -25.29 -2.92
C SER A 49 0.68 -25.17 -4.42
N GLY A 50 -0.25 -24.66 -5.24
CA GLY A 50 -0.03 -24.41 -6.67
C GLY A 50 0.69 -23.10 -7.00
N ILE A 51 0.86 -22.18 -6.05
CA ILE A 51 1.44 -20.85 -6.27
C ILE A 51 2.94 -20.92 -5.99
N ASN A 52 3.75 -20.95 -7.05
CA ASN A 52 5.21 -21.06 -6.94
C ASN A 52 5.90 -20.00 -7.81
N ALA A 53 7.07 -19.53 -7.35
CA ALA A 53 7.92 -18.56 -8.06
C ALA A 53 7.20 -17.24 -8.45
N GLN A 54 6.20 -16.81 -7.66
CA GLN A 54 5.46 -15.57 -7.91
C GLN A 54 5.85 -14.46 -6.92
N GLY A 55 5.88 -13.23 -7.42
CA GLY A 55 5.83 -12.03 -6.58
C GLY A 55 4.39 -11.54 -6.47
N VAL A 56 3.90 -11.31 -5.24
CA VAL A 56 2.56 -10.76 -4.99
C VAL A 56 2.68 -9.38 -4.38
N SER A 57 2.22 -8.35 -5.10
CA SER A 57 2.22 -6.98 -4.58
C SER A 57 1.04 -6.75 -3.65
N LEU A 58 1.35 -6.42 -2.40
CA LEU A 58 0.39 -5.98 -1.40
C LEU A 58 0.57 -4.48 -1.16
N ASP A 59 -0.16 -3.66 -1.90
CA ASP A 59 -0.03 -2.20 -1.83
C ASP A 59 -1.38 -1.47 -1.93
N ALA A 60 -2.48 -2.19 -1.80
CA ALA A 60 -3.84 -1.68 -1.97
C ALA A 60 -4.07 -0.97 -3.32
N GLY A 61 -3.40 -1.43 -4.39
CA GLY A 61 -3.56 -0.94 -5.76
C GLY A 61 -2.80 0.34 -6.07
N MET A 62 -1.92 0.78 -5.16
CA MET A 62 -1.13 2.00 -5.33
C MET A 62 -0.23 1.96 -6.58
N SER A 63 0.40 0.82 -6.86
CA SER A 63 1.27 0.64 -8.03
C SER A 63 0.59 0.79 -9.38
N ILE A 64 -0.75 0.79 -9.44
CA ILE A 64 -1.49 0.96 -10.69
C ILE A 64 -2.31 2.26 -10.73
N ASN A 65 -2.28 3.05 -9.65
CA ASN A 65 -3.11 4.27 -9.52
C ASN A 65 -2.33 5.56 -9.83
N TYR A 66 -1.47 5.53 -10.84
CA TYR A 66 -0.56 6.66 -11.17
C TYR A 66 -1.29 7.98 -11.47
N PHE A 67 -2.47 7.92 -12.09
CA PHE A 67 -3.26 9.08 -12.46
C PHE A 67 -4.54 9.17 -11.63
N ASP A 68 -4.36 9.13 -10.31
CA ASP A 68 -5.46 9.33 -9.39
C ASP A 68 -6.15 10.69 -9.64
N LYS A 69 -7.43 10.65 -10.00
CA LYS A 69 -8.16 11.84 -10.47
C LYS A 69 -8.19 12.96 -9.43
N ASP A 70 -8.32 12.61 -8.16
CA ASP A 70 -8.43 13.58 -7.08
C ASP A 70 -7.08 14.26 -6.82
N ILE A 71 -6.00 13.48 -6.82
CA ILE A 71 -4.63 14.01 -6.65
C ILE A 71 -4.21 14.84 -7.87
N VAL A 72 -4.46 14.37 -9.09
CA VAL A 72 -4.17 15.14 -10.31
C VAL A 72 -4.94 16.46 -10.31
N ARG A 73 -6.19 16.47 -9.83
CA ARG A 73 -6.99 17.69 -9.72
C ARG A 73 -6.44 18.65 -8.65
N LYS A 74 -6.05 18.14 -7.47
CA LYS A 74 -5.39 18.93 -6.42
C LYS A 74 -4.10 19.56 -6.94
N SER A 75 -3.26 18.79 -7.64
CA SER A 75 -1.97 19.26 -8.16
C SER A 75 -2.05 20.27 -9.31
N ARG A 76 -3.19 20.34 -10.02
CA ARG A 76 -3.39 21.27 -11.16
C ARG A 76 -4.03 22.60 -10.74
N ARG A 77 -4.48 22.73 -9.49
CA ARG A 77 -4.98 23.99 -8.96
C ARG A 77 -3.78 24.87 -8.60
N LEU A 78 -3.65 25.98 -9.32
CA LEU A 78 -2.71 27.06 -9.03
C LEU A 78 -3.38 27.98 -8.01
N ASP A 79 -3.58 27.47 -6.80
CA ASP A 79 -4.18 28.19 -5.69
C ASP A 79 -3.70 27.60 -4.35
#